data_AF-A0A4Y4M4X1-F1
#
_entry.id   AF-A0A4Y4M4X1-F1
#
_cell.length_a   1.000
_cell.length_b   1.000
_cell.length_c   1.000
_cell.angle_alpha   90.00
_cell.angle_beta   90.00
_cell.angle_gamma   90.00
#
_symmetry.space_group_name_H-M   'P 1'
#
loop_
_entity.id
_entity.type
_entity.pdbx_description
1 polymer ?
#
loop_
_entity_poly.entity_id
_entity_poly.type
_entity_poly.pdbx_seq_one_letter_code
_entity_poly.pdbx_strand_id
1 'polypeptide(L)'
;MENHKEKQEIFDQYARTREFDNWNDLKNCCIEFDIDLDEYIFEACDLVQEEQQKRIADNVEVKEILCHIGTEYEVDKSSIINPENLIK
;
A
#
# COMPACT_ATOMS: atom_id res chain seq x y z
N MET A 1 -12.16 -10.22 -7.05
CA MET A 1 -12.90 -9.85 -5.82
C MET A 1 -11.96 -9.70 -4.62
N GLU A 2 -10.82 -10.40 -4.57
CA GLU A 2 -9.86 -10.34 -3.44
C GLU A 2 -9.11 -9.00 -3.29
N ASN A 3 -8.78 -8.29 -4.38
CA ASN A 3 -8.01 -7.04 -4.32
C ASN A 3 -8.69 -5.91 -3.51
N HIS A 4 -10.03 -5.82 -3.56
CA HIS A 4 -10.76 -4.80 -2.82
C HIS A 4 -10.83 -5.10 -1.32
N LYS A 5 -10.82 -6.37 -0.92
CA LYS A 5 -10.86 -6.77 0.49
C LYS A 5 -9.55 -6.44 1.19
N GLU A 6 -8.45 -6.70 0.53
CA GLU A 6 -7.12 -6.44 1.09
C GLU A 6 -6.85 -4.94 1.28
N LYS A 7 -7.25 -4.11 0.31
CA LYS A 7 -7.21 -2.65 0.45
C LYS A 7 -8.05 -2.16 1.63
N GLN A 8 -9.23 -2.74 1.81
CA GLN A 8 -10.08 -2.45 2.96
C GLN A 8 -9.40 -2.85 4.27
N GLU A 9 -8.74 -4.01 4.32
CA GLU A 9 -8.00 -4.46 5.51
C GLU A 9 -6.84 -3.52 5.86
N ILE A 10 -6.11 -2.99 4.87
CA ILE A 10 -5.05 -1.98 5.10
C ILE A 10 -5.65 -0.67 5.65
N PHE A 11 -6.76 -0.21 5.07
CA PHE A 11 -7.46 0.99 5.54
C PHE A 11 -8.01 0.82 6.97
N ASP A 12 -8.55 -0.36 7.29
CA ASP A 12 -9.04 -0.68 8.63
C ASP A 12 -7.90 -0.80 9.63
N GLN A 13 -6.73 -1.32 9.23
CA GLN A 13 -5.54 -1.34 10.08
C GLN A 13 -5.02 0.07 10.36
N TYR A 14 -4.96 0.92 9.32
CA TYR A 14 -4.60 2.32 9.47
C TYR A 14 -5.54 3.05 10.43
N ALA A 15 -6.86 2.84 10.33
CA ALA A 15 -7.81 3.44 11.26
C ALA A 15 -7.54 3.02 12.71
N ARG A 16 -7.16 1.76 12.96
CA ARG A 16 -6.81 1.27 14.30
C ARG A 16 -5.54 1.86 14.87
N THR A 17 -4.54 2.21 14.05
CA THR A 17 -3.34 2.92 14.54
C THR A 17 -3.68 4.34 15.00
N ARG A 18 -4.80 4.88 14.53
CA ARG A 18 -5.39 6.16 14.91
C ARG A 18 -6.50 6.04 15.97
N GLU A 19 -6.60 4.90 16.65
CA GLU A 19 -7.56 4.61 17.74
C GLU A 19 -9.03 4.48 17.31
N PHE A 20 -9.30 4.21 16.02
CA PHE A 20 -10.64 3.90 15.50
C PHE A 20 -10.86 2.40 15.29
N ASP A 21 -12.12 1.96 15.28
CA ASP A 21 -12.44 0.53 15.11
C ASP A 21 -12.14 0.02 13.69
N ASN A 22 -12.39 0.86 12.68
CA ASN A 22 -12.21 0.59 11.26
C ASN A 22 -12.27 1.88 10.44
N TRP A 23 -12.06 1.79 9.12
CA TRP A 23 -12.04 2.98 8.27
C TRP A 23 -13.35 3.76 8.26
N ASN A 24 -14.50 3.08 8.34
CA ASN A 24 -15.79 3.78 8.37
C ASN A 24 -15.97 4.56 9.68
N ASP A 25 -15.45 4.06 10.79
CA ASP A 25 -15.47 4.76 12.08
C ASP A 25 -14.67 6.07 12.02
N LEU A 26 -13.45 6.01 11.50
CA LEU A 26 -12.62 7.19 11.22
C LEU A 26 -13.33 8.17 10.28
N LYS A 27 -13.86 7.68 9.15
CA LYS A 27 -14.57 8.52 8.18
C LYS A 27 -15.80 9.20 8.78
N ASN A 28 -16.58 8.49 9.58
CA ASN A 28 -17.75 9.05 10.24
C ASN A 28 -17.36 10.13 11.24
N CYS A 29 -16.29 9.91 12.01
CA CYS A 29 -15.72 10.90 12.90
C CYS A 29 -15.31 12.18 12.12
N CYS A 30 -14.58 12.04 11.01
CA CYS A 30 -14.20 13.20 10.20
C CYS A 30 -15.42 13.97 9.67
N ILE A 31 -16.46 13.27 9.22
CA ILE A 31 -17.70 13.90 8.77
C ILE A 31 -18.42 14.63 9.92
N GLU A 32 -18.49 14.01 11.11
CA GLU A 32 -19.17 14.60 12.28
C GLU A 32 -18.49 15.87 12.77
N PHE A 33 -17.16 15.89 12.74
CA PHE A 33 -16.35 17.01 13.25
C PHE A 33 -15.87 17.99 12.16
N ASP A 34 -16.34 17.83 10.91
CA ASP A 34 -15.92 18.65 9.74
C ASP A 34 -14.39 18.69 9.58
N ILE A 35 -13.75 17.53 9.81
CA ILE A 35 -12.30 17.33 9.66
C ILE A 35 -12.02 16.93 8.22
N ASP A 36 -10.98 17.53 7.64
CA ASP A 36 -10.49 17.15 6.33
C ASP A 36 -9.99 15.69 6.33
N LEU A 37 -10.56 14.88 5.45
CA LEU A 37 -10.27 13.46 5.35
C LEU A 37 -9.07 13.19 4.43
N ASP A 38 -8.63 14.16 3.63
CA ASP A 38 -7.64 13.98 2.58
C ASP A 38 -6.30 13.47 3.15
N GLU A 39 -5.83 14.01 4.27
CA GLU A 39 -4.60 13.56 4.93
C GLU A 39 -4.66 12.06 5.30
N TYR A 40 -5.78 11.62 5.88
CA TYR A 40 -5.98 10.22 6.22
C TYR A 40 -6.08 9.32 4.99
N ILE A 41 -6.65 9.83 3.89
CA ILE A 41 -6.72 9.11 2.63
C ILE A 41 -5.32 8.92 2.04
N PHE A 42 -4.49 9.97 2.01
CA PHE A 42 -3.13 9.88 1.47
C PHE A 42 -2.27 8.92 2.28
N GLU A 43 -2.28 9.03 3.61
CA GLU A 43 -1.52 8.11 4.46
C GLU A 43 -1.98 6.64 4.30
N ALA A 44 -3.29 6.38 4.24
CA ALA A 44 -3.80 5.04 4.01
C ALA A 44 -3.44 4.52 2.60
N CYS A 45 -3.40 5.40 1.59
CA CYS A 45 -2.98 5.04 0.24
C CYS A 45 -1.48 4.73 0.16
N ASP A 46 -0.63 5.48 0.87
CA ASP A 46 0.80 5.22 0.93
C ASP A 46 1.08 3.82 1.49
N LEU A 47 0.36 3.39 2.54
CA LEU A 47 0.45 2.02 3.06
C LEU A 47 0.05 0.95 2.04
N VAL A 48 -1.04 1.19 1.28
CA VAL A 48 -1.44 0.28 0.19
C VAL A 48 -0.35 0.21 -0.88
N GLN A 49 0.29 1.33 -1.17
CA GLN A 49 1.33 1.41 -2.17
C GLN A 49 2.62 0.70 -1.73
N GLU A 50 3.06 0.88 -0.49
CA GLU A 50 4.20 0.16 0.08
C GLU A 50 4.01 -1.36 0.01
N GLU A 51 2.84 -1.86 0.42
CA GLU A 51 2.52 -3.28 0.36
C GLU A 51 2.51 -3.82 -1.08
N GLN A 52 1.99 -3.04 -2.04
CA GLN A 52 2.01 -3.43 -3.46
C GLN A 52 3.42 -3.41 -4.04
N GLN A 53 4.22 -2.39 -3.74
CA GLN A 53 5.61 -2.27 -4.21
C GLN A 53 6.47 -3.42 -3.69
N LYS A 54 6.31 -3.78 -2.42
CA LYS A 54 6.98 -4.93 -1.82
C LYS A 54 6.67 -6.22 -2.56
N ARG A 55 5.39 -6.48 -2.87
CA ARG A 55 4.98 -7.68 -3.64
C ARG A 55 5.48 -7.66 -5.07
N ILE A 56 5.56 -6.50 -5.69
CA ILE A 56 6.13 -6.37 -7.03
C ILE A 56 7.62 -6.75 -6.96
N ALA A 57 8.36 -6.22 -5.99
CA ALA A 57 9.78 -6.56 -5.80
C ALA A 57 10.01 -8.04 -5.51
N ASP A 58 9.19 -8.65 -4.64
CA ASP A 58 9.24 -10.08 -4.34
C ASP A 58 8.94 -10.94 -5.58
N ASN A 59 7.94 -10.55 -6.38
CA ASN A 59 7.60 -11.27 -7.62
C ASN A 59 8.66 -11.10 -8.72
N VAL A 60 9.35 -9.96 -8.77
CA VAL A 60 10.50 -9.75 -9.65
C VAL A 60 11.61 -10.73 -9.29
N GLU A 61 11.90 -10.94 -8.00
CA GLU A 61 12.91 -11.91 -7.54
C GLU A 61 12.62 -13.34 -8.02
N VAL A 62 11.37 -13.79 -7.88
CA VAL A 62 10.96 -15.13 -8.34
C VAL A 62 11.10 -15.26 -9.86
N LYS A 63 10.77 -14.20 -10.61
CA LYS A 63 10.94 -14.18 -12.07
C LYS A 63 12.39 -14.16 -12.49
N GLU A 64 13.27 -13.43 -11.81
CA GLU A 64 14.71 -13.49 -12.04
C GLU A 64 15.20 -14.93 -11.85
N ILE A 65 14.89 -15.59 -10.73
CA ILE A 65 15.26 -16.99 -10.48
C ILE A 65 14.79 -17.93 -11.60
N LEU A 66 13.58 -17.73 -12.14
CA LEU A 66 13.05 -18.50 -13.28
C LEU A 66 13.73 -18.16 -14.62
N CYS A 67 14.11 -16.90 -14.86
CA CYS A 67 14.77 -16.43 -16.09
C CYS A 67 16.27 -16.76 -16.16
N HIS A 68 16.93 -17.00 -15.02
CA HIS A 68 18.35 -17.39 -14.95
C HIS A 68 18.64 -18.80 -15.52
N ILE A 69 17.64 -19.46 -16.11
CA ILE A 69 17.82 -20.64 -16.97
C ILE A 69 18.25 -20.25 -18.40
N GLY A 70 18.31 -18.95 -18.77
CA GLY A 70 18.66 -18.58 -20.16
C GLY A 70 19.33 -17.23 -20.44
N THR A 71 19.01 -16.12 -19.76
CA THR A 71 19.59 -14.80 -20.06
C THR A 71 19.34 -13.80 -18.92
N GLU A 72 20.40 -13.16 -18.41
CA GLU A 72 20.33 -12.16 -17.33
C GLU A 72 19.76 -10.82 -17.84
N TYR A 73 18.64 -10.39 -17.25
CA TYR A 73 18.22 -8.99 -17.21
C TYR A 73 18.14 -8.62 -15.72
N GLU A 74 19.07 -7.82 -15.22
CA GLU A 74 19.00 -7.30 -13.84
C GLU A 74 17.87 -6.28 -13.75
N VAL A 75 16.87 -6.54 -12.90
CA VAL A 75 15.84 -5.55 -12.58
C VAL A 75 16.31 -4.77 -11.36
N ASP A 76 16.50 -3.46 -11.52
CA ASP A 76 16.82 -2.59 -10.39
C ASP A 76 15.64 -2.48 -9.41
N LYS A 77 15.67 -3.30 -8.35
CA LYS A 77 14.65 -3.32 -7.28
C LYS A 77 14.60 -2.00 -6.49
N SER A 78 15.70 -1.23 -6.47
CA SER A 78 15.75 0.03 -5.72
C SER A 78 14.83 1.10 -6.32
N SER A 79 14.60 1.04 -7.63
CA SER A 79 13.63 1.88 -8.33
C SER A 79 12.17 1.47 -8.04
N ILE A 80 11.91 0.25 -7.58
CA ILE A 80 10.56 -0.28 -7.32
C ILE A 80 10.14 -0.01 -5.86
N ILE A 81 11.02 -0.27 -4.90
CA ILE A 81 10.81 -0.02 -3.45
C ILE A 81 11.32 1.38 -3.10
N ASN A 82 11.06 2.37 -3.96
CA ASN A 82 11.53 3.73 -3.73
C ASN A 82 10.57 4.43 -2.75
N PRO A 83 11.03 4.79 -1.53
CA PRO A 83 10.20 5.47 -0.54
C PRO A 83 9.78 6.89 -0.95
N GLU A 84 10.36 7.44 -2.02
CA GLU A 84 9.95 8.74 -2.57
C GLU A 84 8.73 8.65 -3.50
N ASN A 85 8.27 7.44 -3.81
CA ASN A 85 7.14 7.20 -4.70
C ASN A 85 5.80 7.33 -3.94
N LEU A 86 5.69 8.30 -3.04
CA LEU A 86 4.46 8.58 -2.28
C LEU A 86 3.46 9.36 -3.13
N ILE A 87 2.17 9.20 -2.84
CA ILE A 87 1.14 10.01 -3.48
C ILE A 87 1.16 11.38 -2.80
N LYS A 88 1.62 12.41 -3.52
CA LYS A 88 1.68 13.80 -3.07
C LYS A 88 0.46 14.61 -3.51
#